data_AF-A0A950S8A0-F1
#
_entry.id   AF-A0A950S8A0-F1
#
_cell.length_a   1.000
_cell.length_b   1.000
_cell.length_c   1.000
_cell.angle_alpha   90.00
_cell.angle_beta   90.00
_cell.angle_gamma   90.00
#
_symmetry.space_group_name_H-M   'P 1'
#
loop_
_entity.id
_entity.type
_entity.pdbx_description
1 polymer ?
#
loop_
_entity_poly.entity_id
_entity_poly.type
_entity_poly.pdbx_seq_one_letter_code
_entity_poly.pdbx_strand_id
1 'polypeptide(L)'
;MPRRDIHETYDFFEYVRVADSEPRPYRDRIDVAILDMNHAWPNLGHDSLVHAVLESAEPYREALVAAGTKVRVLSFDVRRSLQIPQSPNGRFRLYVGTGGPGHLDPRMNDGVREESQGIAENPAWEAPLFRLFDDIAAHPSASLVGVCHSFGLMCRWSGAARPELRAEKSSGMPENVLTKEGAAHPWFGDFAKQLPDHRHFRVVDNRLFDLIAEHSSATIIAREDETSAGVTMLEFARTPEGLPRILGVNHHPEIIDREHIMTVLEEKRAHGEVSESWYRERVVTMRDMFAHLERESRLTSEYSLLGPIRHHLGALIAERCELATA
;
A
#
# COMPACT_ATOMS: atom_id res chain seq x y z
N MET A 1 -21.02 1.68 -12.05
CA MET A 1 -21.27 2.47 -10.82
C MET A 1 -20.87 3.91 -11.11
N PRO A 2 -21.46 4.94 -10.49
CA PRO A 2 -20.94 6.30 -10.65
C PRO A 2 -19.46 6.32 -10.20
N ARG A 3 -18.59 6.97 -10.98
CA ARG A 3 -17.20 7.21 -10.59
C ARG A 3 -17.20 8.01 -9.29
N ARG A 4 -16.43 7.56 -8.30
CA ARG A 4 -16.40 8.16 -6.97
C ARG A 4 -15.11 8.91 -6.78
N ASP A 5 -15.21 10.21 -6.63
CA ASP A 5 -14.07 11.09 -6.46
C ASP A 5 -13.67 11.20 -4.99
N ILE A 6 -12.43 10.87 -4.63
CA ILE A 6 -11.94 10.93 -3.23
C ILE A 6 -11.90 12.35 -2.65
N HIS A 7 -12.06 13.38 -3.49
CA HIS A 7 -12.13 14.78 -3.08
C HIS A 7 -13.57 15.25 -2.83
N GLU A 8 -14.58 14.44 -3.16
CA GLU A 8 -15.97 14.75 -2.83
C GLU A 8 -16.27 14.51 -1.35
N THR A 9 -17.34 15.15 -0.87
CA THR A 9 -17.80 14.99 0.51
C THR A 9 -18.72 13.78 0.61
N TYR A 10 -18.36 12.79 1.44
CA TYR A 10 -19.20 11.65 1.76
C TYR A 10 -19.76 11.75 3.19
N ASP A 11 -20.93 11.15 3.40
CA ASP A 11 -21.55 11.03 4.72
C ASP A 11 -20.87 9.97 5.59
N PHE A 12 -20.11 9.05 5.01
CA PHE A 12 -19.42 7.94 5.69
C PHE A 12 -17.89 7.93 5.52
N PHE A 13 -17.33 8.79 4.64
CA PHE A 13 -15.91 8.81 4.30
C PHE A 13 -15.35 10.24 4.23
N GLU A 14 -14.07 10.39 4.58
CA GLU A 14 -13.32 11.64 4.50
C GLU A 14 -11.87 11.34 4.12
N TYR A 15 -11.27 12.16 3.26
CA TYR A 15 -9.85 12.09 2.93
C TYR A 15 -9.18 13.45 3.14
N VAL A 16 -8.03 13.44 3.81
CA VAL A 16 -7.26 14.64 4.13
C VAL A 16 -5.76 14.37 3.92
N ARG A 17 -5.10 15.21 3.12
CA ARG A 17 -3.63 15.33 3.14
C ARG A 17 -3.23 16.19 4.34
N VAL A 18 -2.40 15.65 5.22
CA VAL A 18 -1.95 16.33 6.43
C VAL A 18 -0.99 17.46 6.05
N ALA A 19 -1.38 18.69 6.37
CA ALA A 19 -0.54 19.88 6.21
C ALA A 19 0.28 20.11 7.49
N ASP A 20 0.52 21.36 7.89
CA ASP A 20 1.42 21.71 8.99
C ASP A 20 1.06 21.09 10.36
N SER A 21 -0.20 20.68 10.56
CA SER A 21 -0.63 20.02 11.79
C SER A 21 -1.58 18.87 11.53
N GLU A 22 -1.39 17.76 12.25
CA GLU A 22 -2.28 16.61 12.21
C GLU A 22 -3.70 17.03 12.66
N PRO A 23 -4.75 16.73 11.87
CA PRO A 23 -6.12 17.02 12.27
C PRO A 23 -6.46 16.37 13.61
N ARG A 24 -7.22 17.04 14.47
CA ARG A 24 -7.56 16.50 15.79
C ARG A 24 -8.26 15.14 15.69
N PRO A 25 -8.01 14.21 16.63
CA PRO A 25 -8.77 12.97 16.71
C PRO A 25 -10.23 13.30 17.08
N TYR A 26 -11.17 12.67 16.38
CA TYR A 26 -12.59 12.78 16.70
C TYR A 26 -13.15 11.38 17.00
N ARG A 27 -14.05 11.31 17.99
CA ARG A 27 -14.65 10.04 18.43
C ARG A 27 -15.57 9.41 17.38
N ASP A 28 -16.10 10.20 16.46
CA ASP A 28 -16.94 9.79 15.33
C ASP A 28 -16.10 9.50 14.06
N ARG A 29 -14.78 9.32 14.22
CA ARG A 29 -13.87 8.97 13.12
C ARG A 29 -13.11 7.69 13.41
N ILE A 30 -13.06 6.83 12.40
CA ILE A 30 -12.15 5.69 12.32
C ILE A 30 -11.01 6.15 11.42
N ASP A 31 -9.88 6.50 12.03
CA ASP A 31 -8.76 7.08 11.31
C ASP A 31 -7.83 5.99 10.75
N VAL A 32 -7.52 6.10 9.45
CA VAL A 32 -6.57 5.27 8.71
C VAL A 32 -5.40 6.14 8.27
N ALA A 33 -4.17 5.70 8.55
CA ALA A 33 -2.98 6.43 8.16
C ALA A 33 -2.44 5.94 6.81
N ILE A 34 -2.27 6.85 5.85
CA ILE A 34 -1.44 6.62 4.66
C ILE A 34 -0.07 7.21 4.91
N LEU A 35 0.98 6.39 4.75
CA LEU A 35 2.36 6.83 4.75
C LEU A 35 2.75 7.20 3.31
N ASP A 36 2.66 8.48 2.96
CA ASP A 36 2.98 8.98 1.62
C ASP A 36 4.50 9.05 1.45
N MET A 37 5.04 8.08 0.71
CA MET A 37 6.46 7.95 0.41
C MET A 37 6.84 8.59 -0.93
N ASN A 38 5.94 9.31 -1.60
CA ASN A 38 6.17 9.77 -2.97
C ASN A 38 7.05 11.00 -3.08
N HIS A 39 7.35 11.69 -1.96
CA HIS A 39 8.23 12.87 -1.95
C HIS A 39 7.78 13.97 -2.93
N ALA A 40 6.46 14.18 -3.02
CA ALA A 40 5.78 15.09 -3.97
C ALA A 40 5.92 14.75 -5.46
N TRP A 41 6.38 13.55 -5.81
CA TRP A 41 6.36 13.08 -7.19
C TRP A 41 4.94 12.70 -7.61
N PRO A 42 4.48 13.14 -8.81
CA PRO A 42 3.21 12.70 -9.36
C PRO A 42 3.17 11.19 -9.51
N ASN A 43 2.18 10.55 -8.89
CA ASN A 43 2.02 9.10 -8.89
C ASN A 43 0.53 8.74 -8.83
N LEU A 44 0.19 7.54 -9.28
CA LEU A 44 -1.17 7.01 -9.20
C LEU A 44 -1.42 6.21 -7.92
N GLY A 45 -0.36 5.58 -7.40
CA GLY A 45 -0.48 4.61 -6.32
C GLY A 45 -1.05 5.20 -5.03
N HIS A 46 -0.69 6.43 -4.67
CA HIS A 46 -1.24 7.09 -3.48
C HIS A 46 -2.77 7.14 -3.51
N ASP A 47 -3.34 7.71 -4.57
CA ASP A 47 -4.79 7.91 -4.66
C ASP A 47 -5.50 6.57 -4.83
N SER A 48 -4.93 5.63 -5.59
CA SER A 48 -5.44 4.25 -5.65
C SER A 48 -5.53 3.59 -4.28
N LEU A 49 -4.60 3.86 -3.36
CA LEU A 49 -4.67 3.36 -1.98
C LEU A 49 -5.76 4.06 -1.16
N VAL A 50 -5.99 5.37 -1.36
CA VAL A 50 -7.13 6.07 -0.73
C VAL A 50 -8.46 5.49 -1.23
N HIS A 51 -8.57 5.26 -2.54
CA HIS A 51 -9.72 4.60 -3.16
C HIS A 51 -9.92 3.19 -2.60
N ALA A 52 -8.86 2.39 -2.43
CA ALA A 52 -8.98 1.06 -1.83
C ALA A 52 -9.60 1.09 -0.42
N VAL A 53 -9.31 2.14 0.38
CA VAL A 53 -9.94 2.33 1.69
C VAL A 53 -11.39 2.79 1.55
N LEU A 54 -11.69 3.74 0.65
CA LEU A 54 -13.06 4.20 0.36
C LEU A 54 -13.96 3.02 -0.08
N GLU A 55 -13.51 2.23 -1.05
CA GLU A 55 -14.22 1.07 -1.58
C GLU A 55 -14.39 -0.03 -0.51
N SER A 56 -13.42 -0.18 0.39
CA SER A 56 -13.53 -1.11 1.53
C SER A 56 -14.52 -0.65 2.60
N ALA A 57 -14.72 0.66 2.75
CA ALA A 57 -15.69 1.24 3.68
C ALA A 57 -17.13 1.22 3.14
N GLU A 58 -17.31 1.24 1.82
CA GLU A 58 -18.62 1.35 1.17
C GLU A 58 -19.66 0.30 1.62
N PRO A 59 -19.33 -1.00 1.74
CA PRO A 59 -20.31 -2.01 2.17
C PRO A 59 -20.90 -1.73 3.57
N TYR A 60 -20.24 -0.87 4.36
CA TYR A 60 -20.64 -0.48 5.69
C TYR A 60 -21.30 0.90 5.76
N ARG A 61 -21.56 1.55 4.63
CA ARG A 61 -22.08 2.93 4.58
C ARG A 61 -23.31 3.13 5.46
N GLU A 62 -24.32 2.26 5.35
CA GLU A 62 -25.55 2.38 6.14
C GLU A 62 -25.28 2.32 7.64
N ALA A 63 -24.41 1.40 8.08
CA ALA A 63 -24.04 1.25 9.49
C ALA A 63 -23.24 2.45 10.00
N LEU A 64 -22.28 2.93 9.21
CA LEU A 64 -21.47 4.12 9.52
C LEU A 64 -22.35 5.36 9.68
N VAL A 65 -23.26 5.61 8.73
CA VAL A 65 -24.20 6.74 8.76
C VAL A 65 -25.15 6.62 9.96
N ALA A 66 -25.71 5.45 10.22
CA ALA A 66 -26.59 5.23 11.38
C ALA A 66 -25.88 5.46 12.72
N ALA A 67 -24.60 5.09 12.81
CA ALA A 67 -23.76 5.32 13.98
C ALA A 67 -23.18 6.75 14.06
N GLY A 68 -23.50 7.63 13.11
CA GLY A 68 -22.92 8.97 13.01
C GLY A 68 -21.39 8.97 12.88
N THR A 69 -20.81 7.89 12.36
CA THR A 69 -19.37 7.65 12.28
C THR A 69 -18.89 7.71 10.83
N LYS A 70 -17.63 8.10 10.61
CA LYS A 70 -16.99 8.04 9.29
C LYS A 70 -15.63 7.34 9.35
N VAL A 71 -15.26 6.70 8.24
CA VAL A 71 -13.86 6.37 7.98
C VAL A 71 -13.15 7.63 7.49
N ARG A 72 -12.00 7.96 8.07
CA ARG A 72 -11.19 9.09 7.62
C ARG A 72 -9.78 8.65 7.30
N VAL A 73 -9.36 8.92 6.07
CA VAL A 73 -8.00 8.67 5.59
C VAL A 73 -7.17 9.93 5.80
N LEU A 74 -6.07 9.80 6.54
CA LEU A 74 -5.10 10.85 6.75
C LEU A 74 -3.79 10.48 6.06
N SER A 75 -3.39 11.27 5.08
CA SER A 75 -2.13 11.06 4.33
C SER A 75 -1.02 11.93 4.89
N PHE A 76 0.06 11.29 5.35
CA PHE A 76 1.22 11.92 5.96
C PHE A 76 2.39 11.94 4.98
N ASP A 77 2.89 13.12 4.64
CA ASP A 77 4.09 13.29 3.80
C ASP A 77 5.34 12.98 4.63
N VAL A 78 5.69 11.69 4.67
CA VAL A 78 6.73 11.12 5.53
C VAL A 78 8.09 11.71 5.19
N ARG A 79 8.41 11.79 3.90
CA ARG A 79 9.78 12.01 3.44
C ARG A 79 10.14 13.47 3.32
N ARG A 80 9.25 14.28 2.71
CA ARG A 80 9.52 15.70 2.47
C ARG A 80 9.14 16.56 3.67
N SER A 81 8.04 16.22 4.34
CA SER A 81 7.51 17.02 5.46
C SER A 81 7.81 16.42 6.84
N LEU A 82 8.51 15.28 6.90
CA LEU A 82 8.88 14.57 8.14
C LEU A 82 7.67 14.21 9.01
N GLN A 83 6.51 14.02 8.37
CA GLN A 83 5.26 13.75 9.06
C GLN A 83 5.12 12.25 9.31
N ILE A 84 5.16 11.85 10.58
CA ILE A 84 4.92 10.47 10.99
C ILE A 84 3.62 10.44 11.81
N PRO A 85 2.65 9.58 11.47
CA PRO A 85 1.43 9.45 12.26
C PRO A 85 1.75 8.94 13.67
N GLN A 86 0.83 9.18 14.60
CA GLN A 86 0.91 8.61 15.94
C GLN A 86 0.97 7.08 15.91
N SER A 87 1.73 6.50 16.83
CA SER A 87 1.80 5.05 17.06
C SER A 87 0.44 4.45 17.44
N PRO A 88 0.27 3.11 17.36
CA PRO A 88 -1.04 2.50 17.57
C PRO A 88 -1.65 2.72 18.95
N ASN A 89 -0.81 2.96 19.96
CA ASN A 89 -1.24 3.32 21.32
C ASN A 89 -1.94 4.69 21.40
N GLY A 90 -1.91 5.48 20.32
CA GLY A 90 -2.56 6.80 20.24
C GLY A 90 -3.89 6.76 19.51
N ARG A 91 -3.85 6.47 18.20
CA ARG A 91 -4.97 6.82 17.29
C ARG A 91 -5.24 5.81 16.19
N PHE A 92 -4.21 5.35 15.49
CA PHE A 92 -4.38 4.57 14.27
C PHE A 92 -4.21 3.08 14.56
N ARG A 93 -4.99 2.24 13.90
CA ARG A 93 -4.81 0.78 13.93
C ARG A 93 -4.61 0.17 12.56
N LEU A 94 -4.85 0.94 11.49
CA LEU A 94 -4.57 0.54 10.12
C LEU A 94 -3.66 1.59 9.49
N TYR A 95 -2.51 1.11 9.01
CA TYR A 95 -1.50 1.89 8.30
C TYR A 95 -1.32 1.31 6.90
N VAL A 96 -1.21 2.16 5.90
CA VAL A 96 -0.96 1.75 4.51
C VAL A 96 0.17 2.58 3.95
N GLY A 97 1.26 1.93 3.55
CA GLY A 97 2.43 2.59 3.01
C GLY A 97 2.44 2.59 1.49
N THR A 98 2.65 3.76 0.88
CA THR A 98 2.71 3.88 -0.58
C THR A 98 4.06 3.43 -1.13
N GLY A 99 4.10 3.23 -2.45
CA GLY A 99 5.36 3.28 -3.20
C GLY A 99 5.98 4.69 -3.19
N GLY A 100 7.14 4.83 -3.82
CA GLY A 100 7.87 6.09 -3.89
C GLY A 100 9.19 5.96 -4.66
N PRO A 101 9.71 7.06 -5.23
CA PRO A 101 10.96 7.06 -5.97
C PRO A 101 12.19 7.11 -5.05
N GLY A 102 13.36 6.82 -5.62
CA GLY A 102 14.66 6.94 -4.96
C GLY A 102 15.08 5.67 -4.23
N HIS A 103 16.30 5.71 -3.73
CA HIS A 103 16.93 4.65 -2.96
C HIS A 103 16.24 4.48 -1.60
N LEU A 104 16.25 3.26 -1.06
CA LEU A 104 15.63 2.95 0.24
C LEU A 104 16.46 3.43 1.45
N ASP A 105 17.75 3.68 1.25
CA ASP A 105 18.57 4.45 2.17
C ASP A 105 18.46 5.94 1.83
N PRO A 106 17.83 6.77 2.66
CA PRO A 106 17.69 8.19 2.37
C PRO A 106 19.04 8.92 2.30
N ARG A 107 20.10 8.37 2.90
CA ARG A 107 21.46 8.95 2.80
C ARG A 107 22.07 8.78 1.41
N MET A 108 21.53 7.87 0.60
CA MET A 108 21.95 7.67 -0.78
C MET A 108 21.16 8.51 -1.78
N ASN A 109 20.09 9.17 -1.34
CA ASN A 109 19.29 10.07 -2.17
C ASN A 109 19.92 11.46 -2.20
N ASP A 110 20.89 11.63 -3.09
CA ASP A 110 21.66 12.87 -3.29
C ASP A 110 21.16 13.75 -4.44
N GLY A 111 20.13 13.31 -5.16
CA GLY A 111 19.53 14.01 -6.30
C GLY A 111 20.33 13.93 -7.59
N VAL A 112 21.45 13.20 -7.63
CA VAL A 112 22.39 13.16 -8.76
C VAL A 112 22.59 11.74 -9.27
N ARG A 113 22.83 10.77 -8.38
CA ARG A 113 23.03 9.38 -8.79
C ARG A 113 21.75 8.79 -9.36
N GLU A 114 21.87 7.88 -10.32
CA GLU A 114 20.71 7.22 -10.95
C GLU A 114 19.79 6.55 -9.91
N GLU A 115 20.38 5.87 -8.94
CA GLU A 115 19.68 5.23 -7.82
C GLU A 115 18.89 6.21 -6.93
N SER A 116 19.26 7.50 -6.91
CA SER A 116 18.50 8.55 -6.23
C SER A 116 17.20 8.92 -6.95
N GLN A 117 17.11 8.62 -8.25
CA GLN A 117 16.00 9.00 -9.12
C GLN A 117 15.68 10.52 -9.06
N GLY A 118 16.70 11.35 -8.88
CA GLY A 118 16.55 12.81 -8.75
C GLY A 118 16.05 13.26 -7.39
N ILE A 119 15.93 12.35 -6.42
CA ILE A 119 15.56 12.68 -5.04
C ILE A 119 16.80 13.12 -4.28
N ALA A 120 16.77 14.36 -3.79
CA ALA A 120 17.57 14.80 -2.65
C ALA A 120 16.64 14.89 -1.44
N GLU A 121 16.99 14.23 -0.33
CA GLU A 121 16.15 14.26 0.87
C GLU A 121 16.92 14.26 2.19
N ASN A 122 16.21 14.64 3.25
CA ASN A 122 16.71 14.64 4.62
C ASN A 122 16.41 13.27 5.27
N PRO A 123 17.42 12.51 5.75
CA PRO A 123 17.20 11.20 6.36
C PRO A 123 16.53 11.23 7.75
N ALA A 124 16.20 12.40 8.29
CA ALA A 124 15.63 12.56 9.63
C ALA A 124 14.29 11.84 9.86
N TRP A 125 13.56 11.48 8.80
CA TRP A 125 12.30 10.72 8.89
C TRP A 125 12.51 9.22 9.18
N GLU A 126 13.68 8.65 8.87
CA GLU A 126 13.91 7.20 8.90
C GLU A 126 13.78 6.64 10.33
N ALA A 127 14.49 7.23 11.30
CA ALA A 127 14.47 6.72 12.66
C ALA A 127 13.09 6.83 13.34
N PRO A 128 12.35 7.95 13.20
CA PRO A 128 10.94 8.03 13.61
C PRO A 128 10.04 7.00 12.93
N LEU A 129 10.17 6.78 11.62
CA LEU A 129 9.38 5.78 10.89
C LEU A 129 9.66 4.36 11.39
N PHE A 130 10.93 4.02 11.64
CA PHE A 130 11.28 2.68 12.12
C PHE A 130 10.78 2.44 13.54
N ARG A 131 10.76 3.47 14.40
CA ARG A 131 10.07 3.37 15.70
C ARG A 131 8.57 3.14 15.55
N LEU A 132 7.92 3.77 14.57
CA LEU A 132 6.52 3.48 14.27
C LEU A 132 6.33 2.02 13.84
N PHE A 133 7.24 1.45 13.03
CA PHE A 133 7.19 0.03 12.67
C PHE A 133 7.38 -0.88 13.88
N ASP A 134 8.30 -0.55 14.80
CA ASP A 134 8.45 -1.26 16.08
C ASP A 134 7.15 -1.25 16.88
N ASP A 135 6.52 -0.08 17.01
CA ASP A 135 5.27 0.08 17.75
C ASP A 135 4.10 -0.69 17.10
N ILE A 136 4.01 -0.68 15.76
CA ILE A 136 3.03 -1.48 15.01
C ILE A 136 3.29 -2.98 15.21
N ALA A 137 4.54 -3.42 15.14
CA ALA A 137 4.92 -4.81 15.34
C ALA A 137 4.55 -5.29 16.74
N ALA A 138 4.79 -4.47 17.77
CA ALA A 138 4.47 -4.79 19.16
C ALA A 138 2.96 -4.75 19.49
N HIS A 139 2.17 -3.96 18.75
CA HIS A 139 0.75 -3.80 19.03
C HIS A 139 -0.11 -4.90 18.38
N PRO A 140 -0.83 -5.74 19.16
CA PRO A 140 -1.46 -6.96 18.65
C PRO A 140 -2.58 -6.72 17.64
N SER A 141 -3.23 -5.55 17.68
CA SER A 141 -4.36 -5.21 16.82
C SER A 141 -4.09 -4.08 15.82
N ALA A 142 -2.82 -3.70 15.64
CA ALA A 142 -2.41 -2.76 14.60
C ALA A 142 -1.99 -3.53 13.34
N SER A 143 -2.30 -3.03 12.17
CA SER A 143 -1.91 -3.62 10.89
C SER A 143 -1.23 -2.62 9.97
N LEU A 144 -0.31 -3.13 9.14
CA LEU A 144 0.44 -2.36 8.15
C LEU A 144 0.49 -3.12 6.84
N VAL A 145 0.05 -2.48 5.75
CA VAL A 145 0.27 -2.98 4.39
C VAL A 145 1.20 -2.01 3.66
N GLY A 146 2.40 -2.45 3.29
CA GLY A 146 3.41 -1.64 2.61
C GLY A 146 3.59 -2.02 1.14
N VAL A 147 3.53 -1.04 0.26
CA VAL A 147 3.70 -1.22 -1.20
C VAL A 147 5.05 -0.68 -1.67
N CYS A 148 5.74 -1.41 -2.54
CA CYS A 148 6.94 -1.02 -3.27
C CYS A 148 8.02 -0.37 -2.35
N HIS A 149 8.14 0.95 -2.33
CA HIS A 149 9.10 1.65 -1.46
C HIS A 149 8.85 1.40 0.02
N SER A 150 7.60 1.41 0.49
CA SER A 150 7.28 1.08 1.88
C SER A 150 7.65 -0.36 2.22
N PHE A 151 7.45 -1.30 1.30
CA PHE A 151 7.93 -2.68 1.46
C PHE A 151 9.46 -2.75 1.59
N GLY A 152 10.18 -2.01 0.75
CA GLY A 152 11.63 -1.88 0.85
C GLY A 152 12.10 -1.34 2.21
N LEU A 153 11.41 -0.34 2.75
CA LEU A 153 11.70 0.20 4.08
C LEU A 153 11.40 -0.81 5.19
N MET A 154 10.32 -1.58 5.08
CA MET A 154 10.02 -2.68 6.01
C MET A 154 11.11 -3.76 5.97
N CYS A 155 11.64 -4.09 4.79
CA CYS A 155 12.76 -5.03 4.64
C CYS A 155 14.04 -4.52 5.31
N ARG A 156 14.34 -3.22 5.14
CA ARG A 156 15.49 -2.58 5.81
C ARG A 156 15.32 -2.55 7.32
N TRP A 157 14.16 -2.13 7.81
CA TRP A 157 13.84 -2.06 9.23
C TRP A 157 14.01 -3.42 9.93
N SER A 158 13.49 -4.47 9.32
CA SER A 158 13.51 -5.83 9.87
C SER A 158 14.81 -6.60 9.60
N GLY A 159 15.64 -6.13 8.66
CA GLY A 159 16.77 -6.90 8.12
C GLY A 159 16.35 -8.09 7.24
N ALA A 160 15.10 -8.14 6.77
CA ALA A 160 14.58 -9.28 6.00
C ALA A 160 15.08 -9.38 4.56
N ALA A 161 15.45 -8.24 3.96
CA ALA A 161 16.04 -8.22 2.64
C ALA A 161 16.85 -6.94 2.43
N ARG A 162 17.85 -7.02 1.55
CA ARG A 162 18.65 -5.86 1.12
C ARG A 162 18.27 -5.42 -0.31
N PRO A 163 18.30 -4.11 -0.61
CA PRO A 163 18.14 -3.66 -1.99
C PRO A 163 19.33 -4.04 -2.85
N GLU A 164 19.07 -4.42 -4.09
CA GLU A 164 20.05 -4.59 -5.14
C GLU A 164 19.56 -3.86 -6.40
N LEU A 165 20.40 -2.97 -6.94
CA LEU A 165 20.05 -2.18 -8.12
C LEU A 165 19.95 -3.10 -9.33
N ARG A 166 18.85 -3.01 -10.07
CA ARG A 166 18.68 -3.78 -11.30
C ARG A 166 19.48 -3.14 -12.43
N ALA A 167 20.05 -3.98 -13.30
CA ALA A 167 20.61 -3.53 -14.57
C ALA A 167 19.52 -2.93 -15.48
N GLU A 168 18.31 -3.48 -15.41
CA GLU A 168 17.14 -2.97 -16.13
C GLU A 168 15.94 -2.86 -15.18
N LYS A 169 15.26 -1.71 -15.24
CA LYS A 169 14.06 -1.46 -14.46
C LYS A 169 12.97 -2.49 -14.82
N SER A 170 12.39 -3.14 -13.81
CA SER A 170 11.24 -4.01 -14.02
C SER A 170 10.01 -3.16 -14.33
N SER A 171 9.25 -3.54 -15.35
CA SER A 171 8.03 -2.84 -15.76
C SER A 171 7.01 -3.78 -16.41
N GLY A 172 5.73 -3.41 -16.34
CA GLY A 172 4.64 -4.17 -16.95
C GLY A 172 4.03 -5.18 -16.00
N MET A 173 3.75 -6.39 -16.48
CA MET A 173 3.11 -7.45 -15.70
C MET A 173 3.91 -8.77 -15.67
N PRO A 174 5.10 -8.80 -15.04
CA PRO A 174 5.89 -10.01 -14.91
C PRO A 174 5.16 -11.08 -14.08
N GLU A 175 5.57 -12.33 -14.27
CA GLU A 175 5.16 -13.44 -13.43
C GLU A 175 5.93 -13.44 -12.12
N ASN A 176 5.29 -13.89 -11.06
CA ASN A 176 5.83 -14.16 -9.74
C ASN A 176 5.36 -15.53 -9.30
N VAL A 177 6.00 -16.08 -8.29
CA VAL A 177 5.69 -17.41 -7.77
C VAL A 177 5.48 -17.38 -6.26
N LEU A 178 4.41 -18.02 -5.79
CA LEU A 178 4.23 -18.33 -4.38
C LEU A 178 5.29 -19.35 -3.96
N THR A 179 5.92 -19.10 -2.82
CA THR A 179 6.77 -20.09 -2.15
C THR A 179 5.92 -21.24 -1.63
N LYS A 180 6.56 -22.33 -1.16
CA LYS A 180 5.83 -23.42 -0.50
C LYS A 180 5.10 -22.91 0.75
N GLU A 181 5.76 -22.05 1.51
CA GLU A 181 5.23 -21.39 2.69
C GLU A 181 4.07 -20.47 2.33
N GLY A 182 4.18 -19.70 1.23
CA GLY A 182 3.11 -18.85 0.71
C GLY A 182 1.88 -19.66 0.25
N ALA A 183 2.07 -20.75 -0.48
CA ALA A 183 0.98 -21.62 -0.92
C ALA A 183 0.32 -22.38 0.25
N ALA A 184 1.05 -22.66 1.33
CA ALA A 184 0.53 -23.30 2.54
C ALA A 184 -0.05 -22.30 3.56
N HIS A 185 0.10 -21.00 3.32
CA HIS A 185 -0.36 -19.94 4.21
C HIS A 185 -1.89 -19.95 4.36
N PRO A 186 -2.49 -19.65 5.53
CA PRO A 186 -3.95 -19.64 5.69
C PRO A 186 -4.67 -18.71 4.70
N TRP A 187 -4.24 -17.44 4.61
CA TRP A 187 -4.74 -16.48 3.61
C TRP A 187 -4.29 -16.79 2.17
N PHE A 188 -2.99 -16.85 1.89
CA PHE A 188 -2.49 -17.03 0.52
C PHE A 188 -2.66 -18.45 -0.04
N GLY A 189 -3.03 -19.43 0.78
CA GLY A 189 -3.44 -20.75 0.32
C GLY A 189 -4.78 -20.71 -0.41
N ASP A 190 -5.68 -19.77 -0.05
CA ASP A 190 -6.88 -19.52 -0.85
C ASP A 190 -6.54 -18.80 -2.15
N PHE A 191 -5.55 -17.90 -2.15
CA PHE A 191 -5.01 -17.34 -3.38
C PHE A 191 -4.46 -18.44 -4.30
N ALA A 192 -3.61 -19.33 -3.76
CA ALA A 192 -3.06 -20.47 -4.48
C ALA A 192 -4.17 -21.34 -5.11
N LYS A 193 -5.26 -21.63 -4.40
CA LYS A 193 -6.39 -22.41 -4.98
C LYS A 193 -7.05 -21.75 -6.20
N GLN A 194 -6.94 -20.43 -6.34
CA GLN A 194 -7.48 -19.67 -7.47
C GLN A 194 -6.51 -19.60 -8.67
N LEU A 195 -5.24 -19.98 -8.49
CA LEU A 195 -4.23 -19.97 -9.55
C LEU A 195 -4.26 -21.29 -10.35
N PRO A 196 -4.04 -21.26 -11.68
CA PRO A 196 -4.13 -22.45 -12.53
C PRO A 196 -3.23 -23.62 -12.11
N ASP A 197 -2.06 -23.32 -11.55
CA ASP A 197 -1.06 -24.30 -11.08
C ASP A 197 -0.75 -24.16 -9.59
N HIS A 198 -1.60 -23.43 -8.89
CA HIS A 198 -1.48 -23.12 -7.47
C HIS A 198 -0.29 -22.28 -7.04
N ARG A 199 0.47 -21.69 -7.96
CA ARG A 199 1.74 -21.03 -7.61
C ARG A 199 2.02 -19.76 -8.39
N HIS A 200 1.82 -19.74 -9.69
CA HIS A 200 2.26 -18.63 -10.54
C HIS A 200 1.15 -17.60 -10.70
N PHE A 201 1.52 -16.32 -10.54
CA PHE A 201 0.61 -15.19 -10.65
C PHE A 201 1.30 -13.98 -11.27
N ARG A 202 0.53 -13.04 -11.81
CA ARG A 202 1.05 -11.84 -12.46
C ARG A 202 0.90 -10.64 -11.55
N VAL A 203 1.91 -9.76 -11.56
CA VAL A 203 1.95 -8.57 -10.71
C VAL A 203 2.20 -7.33 -11.55
N VAL A 204 1.57 -6.19 -11.22
CA VAL A 204 1.92 -4.91 -11.86
C VAL A 204 3.22 -4.41 -11.25
N ASP A 205 4.28 -4.28 -12.04
CA ASP A 205 5.61 -3.93 -11.54
C ASP A 205 6.14 -2.64 -12.20
N ASN A 206 6.92 -1.88 -11.44
CA ASN A 206 7.60 -0.67 -11.87
C ASN A 206 8.84 -0.36 -10.98
N ARG A 207 9.56 -1.39 -10.52
CA ARG A 207 10.64 -1.26 -9.54
C ARG A 207 12.04 -1.14 -10.15
N LEU A 208 12.90 -0.38 -9.48
CA LEU A 208 14.32 -0.21 -9.81
C LEU A 208 15.24 -1.14 -8.98
N PHE A 209 14.76 -1.59 -7.81
CA PHE A 209 15.52 -2.45 -6.91
C PHE A 209 14.86 -3.81 -6.76
N ASP A 210 15.67 -4.86 -6.80
CA ASP A 210 15.32 -6.13 -6.20
C ASP A 210 15.54 -6.08 -4.70
N LEU A 211 14.71 -6.83 -3.97
CA LEU A 211 14.94 -7.09 -2.56
C LEU A 211 15.43 -8.52 -2.42
N ILE A 212 16.70 -8.68 -2.10
CA ILE A 212 17.34 -9.98 -1.97
C ILE A 212 17.17 -10.46 -0.54
N ALA A 213 16.53 -11.61 -0.36
CA ALA A 213 16.26 -12.19 0.95
C ALA A 213 17.52 -12.31 1.80
N GLU A 214 17.39 -11.94 3.06
CA GLU A 214 18.38 -12.14 4.12
C GLU A 214 17.76 -13.00 5.24
N HIS A 215 18.58 -13.40 6.21
CA HIS A 215 18.08 -14.17 7.35
C HIS A 215 17.19 -13.32 8.26
N SER A 216 15.90 -13.63 8.31
CA SER A 216 14.94 -12.99 9.23
C SER A 216 13.81 -13.92 9.65
N SER A 217 12.97 -13.45 10.57
CA SER A 217 11.74 -14.14 11.00
C SER A 217 10.54 -13.89 10.09
N ALA A 218 10.68 -13.05 9.05
CA ALA A 218 9.58 -12.78 8.13
C ALA A 218 9.30 -14.03 7.27
N THR A 219 8.02 -14.30 7.03
CA THR A 219 7.61 -15.37 6.13
C THR A 219 7.67 -14.88 4.69
N ILE A 220 8.49 -15.54 3.88
CA ILE A 220 8.59 -15.25 2.44
C ILE A 220 7.37 -15.84 1.75
N ILE A 221 6.44 -15.00 1.30
CA ILE A 221 5.20 -15.43 0.64
C ILE A 221 5.42 -15.67 -0.84
N ALA A 222 6.16 -14.78 -1.50
CA ALA A 222 6.38 -14.85 -2.95
C ALA A 222 7.76 -14.35 -3.36
N ARG A 223 8.20 -14.81 -4.53
CA ARG A 223 9.46 -14.48 -5.19
C ARG A 223 9.23 -14.10 -6.64
N GLU A 224 10.23 -13.47 -7.25
CA GLU A 224 10.23 -13.16 -8.68
C GLU A 224 10.20 -14.44 -9.52
N ASP A 225 10.97 -15.46 -9.13
CA ASP A 225 10.95 -16.79 -9.74
C ASP A 225 11.29 -17.90 -8.72
N GLU A 226 11.27 -19.16 -9.16
CA GLU A 226 11.46 -20.34 -8.28
C GLU A 226 12.86 -20.43 -7.66
N THR A 227 13.85 -19.82 -8.29
CA THR A 227 15.28 -19.94 -7.95
C THR A 227 15.87 -18.66 -7.41
N SER A 228 15.21 -17.52 -7.63
CA SER A 228 15.69 -16.20 -7.28
C SER A 228 15.65 -15.95 -5.78
N ALA A 229 16.69 -15.31 -5.28
CA ALA A 229 16.72 -14.75 -3.93
C ALA A 229 15.82 -13.51 -3.80
N GLY A 230 15.37 -12.94 -4.92
CA GLY A 230 14.48 -11.78 -5.02
C GLY A 230 13.09 -12.05 -4.44
N VAL A 231 12.78 -11.41 -3.33
CA VAL A 231 11.47 -11.49 -2.67
C VAL A 231 10.55 -10.40 -3.17
N THR A 232 9.29 -10.77 -3.37
CA THR A 232 8.26 -9.85 -3.86
C THR A 232 7.12 -9.69 -2.88
N MET A 233 6.96 -10.60 -1.92
CA MET A 233 6.00 -10.50 -0.83
C MET A 233 6.54 -11.09 0.47
N LEU A 234 6.43 -10.36 1.58
CA LEU A 234 6.80 -10.83 2.92
C LEU A 234 5.66 -10.55 3.93
N GLU A 235 5.37 -11.54 4.77
CA GLU A 235 4.54 -11.37 5.98
C GLU A 235 5.45 -11.26 7.21
N PHE A 236 5.31 -10.19 7.98
CA PHE A 236 6.07 -9.97 9.22
C PHE A 236 5.29 -10.34 10.48
N ALA A 237 3.96 -10.28 10.40
CA ALA A 237 3.08 -10.67 11.49
C ALA A 237 1.70 -11.03 10.97
N ARG A 238 0.97 -11.80 11.77
CA ARG A 238 -0.27 -12.49 11.45
C ARG A 238 -1.30 -12.31 12.56
N THR A 239 -2.59 -12.29 12.21
CA THR A 239 -3.69 -12.38 13.19
C THR A 239 -3.93 -13.84 13.64
N PRO A 240 -4.57 -14.10 14.78
CA PRO A 240 -4.89 -15.46 15.21
C PRO A 240 -5.67 -16.29 14.17
N GLU A 241 -6.46 -15.63 13.34
CA GLU A 241 -7.29 -16.22 12.28
C GLU A 241 -6.49 -16.55 11.00
N GLY A 242 -5.21 -16.18 10.96
CA GLY A 242 -4.32 -16.51 9.83
C GLY A 242 -4.27 -15.45 8.72
N LEU A 243 -4.82 -14.26 8.95
CA LEU A 243 -4.69 -13.13 8.02
C LEU A 243 -3.34 -12.42 8.23
N PRO A 244 -2.68 -11.95 7.16
CA PRO A 244 -1.54 -11.06 7.30
C PRO A 244 -1.92 -9.76 8.02
N ARG A 245 -1.24 -9.50 9.14
CA ARG A 245 -1.36 -8.26 9.92
C ARG A 245 -0.35 -7.23 9.48
N ILE A 246 0.88 -7.65 9.21
CA ILE A 246 1.94 -6.81 8.67
C ILE A 246 2.44 -7.46 7.38
N LEU A 247 2.09 -6.86 6.24
CA LEU A 247 2.35 -7.37 4.91
C LEU A 247 3.11 -6.33 4.10
N GLY A 248 4.15 -6.76 3.39
CA GLY A 248 4.85 -5.92 2.44
C GLY A 248 4.93 -6.60 1.07
N VAL A 249 4.75 -5.81 0.01
CA VAL A 249 4.77 -6.27 -1.38
C VAL A 249 5.57 -5.33 -2.27
N ASN A 250 6.37 -5.88 -3.19
CA ASN A 250 7.28 -5.09 -4.04
C ASN A 250 6.60 -4.53 -5.29
N HIS A 251 5.51 -5.17 -5.71
CA HIS A 251 4.69 -4.77 -6.85
C HIS A 251 3.61 -3.76 -6.44
N HIS A 252 2.77 -3.38 -7.39
CA HIS A 252 1.75 -2.33 -7.28
C HIS A 252 0.32 -2.89 -7.34
N PRO A 253 -0.15 -3.64 -6.33
CA PRO A 253 -1.50 -4.21 -6.32
C PRO A 253 -2.61 -3.16 -6.22
N GLU A 254 -2.31 -1.91 -5.92
CA GLU A 254 -3.24 -0.78 -5.98
C GLU A 254 -3.60 -0.39 -7.41
N ILE A 255 -2.81 -0.84 -8.39
CA ILE A 255 -3.03 -0.60 -9.82
C ILE A 255 -3.83 -1.79 -10.36
N ILE A 256 -5.12 -1.84 -9.98
CA ILE A 256 -5.99 -3.02 -10.10
C ILE A 256 -6.29 -3.37 -11.56
N ASP A 257 -6.82 -2.41 -12.30
CA ASP A 257 -7.33 -2.60 -13.65
C ASP A 257 -7.42 -1.26 -14.39
N ARG A 258 -7.65 -1.35 -15.70
CA ARG A 258 -7.71 -0.18 -16.57
C ARG A 258 -8.81 0.81 -16.19
N GLU A 259 -10.02 0.35 -15.84
CA GLU A 259 -11.14 1.24 -15.52
C GLU A 259 -10.85 2.06 -14.27
N HIS A 260 -10.35 1.41 -13.22
CA HIS A 260 -9.97 2.05 -11.97
C HIS A 260 -8.88 3.10 -12.19
N ILE A 261 -7.81 2.73 -12.91
CA ILE A 261 -6.69 3.65 -13.16
C ILE A 261 -7.10 4.85 -14.01
N MET A 262 -7.94 4.62 -15.03
CA MET A 262 -8.45 5.72 -15.84
C MET A 262 -9.31 6.68 -15.02
N THR A 263 -10.06 6.17 -14.04
CA THR A 263 -10.82 7.00 -13.10
C THR A 263 -9.88 7.88 -12.25
N VAL A 264 -8.86 7.29 -11.61
CA VAL A 264 -7.86 8.04 -10.83
C VAL A 264 -7.13 9.08 -11.70
N LEU A 265 -6.75 8.72 -12.94
CA LEU A 265 -6.11 9.65 -13.88
C LEU A 265 -7.00 10.84 -14.25
N GLU A 266 -8.29 10.58 -14.48
CA GLU A 266 -9.25 11.62 -14.82
C GLU A 266 -9.55 12.54 -13.64
N GLU A 267 -9.66 12.01 -12.42
CA GLU A 267 -9.81 12.79 -11.19
C GLU A 267 -8.61 13.72 -10.99
N LYS A 268 -7.38 13.18 -11.02
CA LYS A 268 -6.17 13.98 -10.89
C LYS A 268 -6.09 15.11 -11.91
N ARG A 269 -6.50 14.83 -13.14
CA ARG A 269 -6.57 15.83 -14.21
C ARG A 269 -7.63 16.89 -13.91
N ALA A 270 -8.82 16.48 -13.47
CA ALA A 270 -9.92 17.38 -13.15
C ALA A 270 -9.59 18.34 -12.00
N HIS A 271 -8.83 17.86 -11.01
CA HIS A 271 -8.37 18.65 -9.85
C HIS A 271 -7.06 19.42 -10.09
N GLY A 272 -6.49 19.32 -11.30
CA GLY A 272 -5.26 20.05 -11.65
C GLY A 272 -4.00 19.56 -10.95
N GLU A 273 -4.00 18.33 -10.43
CA GLU A 273 -2.86 17.76 -9.71
C GLU A 273 -1.72 17.32 -10.63
N VAL A 274 -2.02 17.14 -11.92
CA VAL A 274 -1.08 16.70 -12.95
C VAL A 274 -1.19 17.55 -14.21
N SER A 275 -0.09 17.66 -14.97
CA SER A 275 -0.12 18.35 -16.26
C SER A 275 -0.84 17.51 -17.33
N GLU A 276 -1.35 18.18 -18.36
CA GLU A 276 -1.95 17.51 -19.53
C GLU A 276 -0.95 16.58 -20.24
N SER A 277 0.34 16.96 -20.28
CA SER A 277 1.39 16.11 -20.86
C SER A 277 1.59 14.82 -20.08
N TRP A 278 1.67 14.92 -18.75
CA TRP A 278 1.80 13.76 -17.86
C TRP A 278 0.58 12.85 -17.97
N TYR A 279 -0.62 13.41 -17.98
CA TYR A 279 -1.86 12.66 -18.17
C TYR A 279 -1.86 11.85 -19.47
N ARG A 280 -1.56 12.49 -20.61
CA ARG A 280 -1.55 11.81 -21.93
C ARG A 280 -0.54 10.68 -22.01
N GLU A 281 0.66 10.89 -21.49
CA GLU A 281 1.69 9.85 -21.43
C GLU A 281 1.18 8.63 -20.66
N ARG A 282 0.58 8.84 -19.48
CA ARG A 282 0.10 7.76 -18.62
C ARG A 282 -1.10 7.03 -19.20
N VAL A 283 -2.04 7.72 -19.83
CA VAL A 283 -3.18 7.07 -20.49
C VAL A 283 -2.71 6.08 -21.56
N VAL A 284 -1.71 6.44 -22.36
CA VAL A 284 -1.14 5.56 -23.39
C VAL A 284 -0.49 4.33 -22.74
N THR A 285 0.38 4.53 -21.74
CA THR A 285 1.04 3.43 -21.04
C THR A 285 0.05 2.46 -20.38
N MET A 286 -0.98 2.99 -19.71
CA MET A 286 -1.95 2.17 -18.96
C MET A 286 -2.89 1.40 -19.88
N ARG A 287 -3.25 1.95 -21.04
CA ARG A 287 -4.05 1.23 -22.04
C ARG A 287 -3.36 -0.06 -22.49
N ASP A 288 -2.06 0.00 -22.70
CA ASP A 288 -1.30 -1.10 -23.28
C ASP A 288 -0.92 -2.17 -22.23
N MET A 289 -0.84 -1.79 -20.95
CA MET A 289 -0.43 -2.68 -19.84
C MET A 289 -1.46 -3.77 -19.50
N PHE A 290 -2.76 -3.50 -19.62
CA PHE A 290 -3.82 -4.37 -19.08
C PHE A 290 -4.51 -5.31 -20.06
N ALA A 291 -4.23 -5.20 -21.37
CA ALA A 291 -5.06 -5.75 -22.45
C ALA A 291 -5.67 -7.16 -22.20
N HIS A 292 -4.89 -8.13 -21.73
CA HIS A 292 -5.34 -9.51 -21.49
C HIS A 292 -5.10 -10.01 -20.06
N LEU A 293 -4.68 -9.13 -19.14
CA LEU A 293 -4.21 -9.51 -17.80
C LEU A 293 -5.02 -8.86 -16.66
N GLU A 294 -6.15 -8.22 -16.98
CA GLU A 294 -7.01 -7.56 -15.98
C GLU A 294 -7.50 -8.54 -14.90
N ARG A 295 -7.84 -9.78 -15.27
CA ARG A 295 -8.33 -10.78 -14.32
C ARG A 295 -7.24 -11.19 -13.32
N GLU A 296 -6.04 -11.44 -13.82
CA GLU A 296 -4.86 -11.79 -13.04
C GLU A 296 -4.48 -10.64 -12.11
N SER A 297 -4.48 -9.41 -12.63
CA SER A 297 -4.22 -8.21 -11.83
C SER A 297 -5.21 -8.08 -10.67
N ARG A 298 -6.51 -8.13 -10.94
CA ARG A 298 -7.57 -8.07 -9.92
C ARG A 298 -7.40 -9.15 -8.85
N LEU A 299 -7.10 -10.38 -9.27
CA LEU A 299 -6.91 -11.49 -8.34
C LEU A 299 -5.70 -11.24 -7.42
N THR A 300 -4.56 -10.84 -7.98
CA THR A 300 -3.37 -10.47 -7.21
C THR A 300 -3.67 -9.31 -6.25
N SER A 301 -4.35 -8.26 -6.73
CA SER A 301 -4.78 -7.11 -5.91
C SER A 301 -5.64 -7.51 -4.73
N GLU A 302 -6.60 -8.42 -4.94
CA GLU A 302 -7.49 -8.90 -3.89
C GLU A 302 -6.70 -9.54 -2.73
N TYR A 303 -5.75 -10.42 -3.03
CA TYR A 303 -5.03 -11.14 -1.97
C TYR A 303 -3.85 -10.37 -1.38
N SER A 304 -3.23 -9.46 -2.14
CA SER A 304 -2.02 -8.76 -1.70
C SER A 304 -2.26 -7.34 -1.19
N LEU A 305 -3.49 -6.81 -1.30
CA LEU A 305 -3.83 -5.47 -0.83
C LEU A 305 -5.30 -5.31 -0.38
N LEU A 306 -6.26 -5.53 -1.29
CA LEU A 306 -7.66 -5.12 -1.07
C LEU A 306 -8.33 -5.96 0.02
N GLY A 307 -8.16 -7.27 0.00
CA GLY A 307 -8.70 -8.18 1.01
C GLY A 307 -8.13 -7.91 2.41
N PRO A 308 -6.79 -7.78 2.59
CA PRO A 308 -6.22 -7.35 3.87
C PRO A 308 -6.78 -6.01 4.36
N ILE A 309 -6.84 -4.97 3.51
CA ILE A 309 -7.42 -3.67 3.90
C ILE A 309 -8.88 -3.82 4.31
N ARG A 310 -9.69 -4.52 3.50
CA ARG A 310 -11.13 -4.73 3.75
C ARG A 310 -11.37 -5.44 5.07
N HIS A 311 -10.58 -6.46 5.39
CA HIS A 311 -10.72 -7.18 6.64
C HIS A 311 -10.36 -6.31 7.86
N HIS A 312 -9.18 -5.68 7.85
CA HIS A 312 -8.72 -4.86 8.97
C HIS A 312 -9.62 -3.65 9.18
N LEU A 313 -10.05 -2.98 8.11
CA LEU A 313 -10.98 -1.86 8.20
C LEU A 313 -12.37 -2.31 8.65
N GLY A 314 -12.88 -3.42 8.11
CA GLY A 314 -14.18 -3.97 8.50
C GLY A 314 -14.27 -4.30 9.98
N ALA A 315 -13.21 -4.86 10.57
CA ALA A 315 -13.13 -5.09 12.01
C ALA A 315 -13.18 -3.79 12.83
N LEU A 316 -12.45 -2.75 12.40
CA LEU A 316 -12.47 -1.44 13.06
C LEU A 316 -13.85 -0.76 12.95
N ILE A 317 -14.54 -0.92 11.82
CA ILE A 317 -15.89 -0.39 11.61
C ILE A 317 -16.88 -1.13 12.51
N ALA A 318 -16.85 -2.46 12.54
CA ALA A 318 -17.73 -3.26 13.39
C ALA A 318 -17.59 -2.85 14.87
N GLU A 319 -16.35 -2.80 15.38
CA GLU A 319 -16.06 -2.40 16.76
C GLU A 319 -16.61 -0.99 17.07
N ARG A 320 -16.42 -0.02 16.16
CA ARG A 320 -16.88 1.35 16.39
C ARG A 320 -18.40 1.48 16.31
N CYS A 321 -19.05 0.83 15.36
CA CYS A 321 -20.50 0.87 15.19
C CYS A 321 -21.21 0.17 16.34
N GLU A 322 -20.68 -0.95 16.86
CA GLU A 322 -21.20 -1.62 18.05
C GLU A 322 -21.15 -0.69 19.28
N LEU A 323 -20.01 -0.03 19.51
CA LEU A 323 -19.83 0.94 20.61
C LEU A 323 -20.76 2.16 20.51
N ALA A 324 -21.19 2.54 19.31
CA ALA A 324 -22.12 3.66 19.12
C ALA A 324 -23.58 3.28 19.41
N THR A 325 -23.90 1.98 19.37
CA THR A 325 -25.25 1.45 19.63
C THR A 325 -25.48 0.97 21.07
N ALA A 326 -24.40 0.83 21.85
CA ALA A 326 -24.41 0.41 23.26
C ALA A 326 -24.55 1.61 24.21
#